data_AF-A0A1T3NT09-F1
#
_entry.id   AF-A0A1T3NT09-F1
#
_cell.length_a   1.000
_cell.length_b   1.000
_cell.length_c   1.000
_cell.angle_alpha   90.00
_cell.angle_beta   90.00
_cell.angle_gamma   90.00
#
_symmetry.space_group_name_H-M   'P 1'
#
loop_
_entity.id
_entity.type
_entity.pdbx_description
1 polymer ?
#
loop_
_entity_poly.entity_id
_entity_poly.type
_entity_poly.pdbx_seq_one_letter_code
_entity_poly.pdbx_strand_id
1 'polypeptide(L)'
;MTTPRILPLDALREAILAEGGTWTPRRAVDVFADTDRVPNTQRTRRMLDSIAAEGILAAQPDRTYELTDQAALACEYHWLVTLQWTSASGTRVTTVDGTYVAAPRATRAQVVTAVLTRAADTADAPDGAAVLFLSVEPNTAG
;
A
#
# COMPACT_ATOMS: atom_id res chain seq x y z
N MET A 1 26.05 -7.35 -16.75
CA MET A 1 26.11 -6.78 -15.39
C MET A 1 24.80 -6.05 -15.14
N THR A 2 23.87 -6.71 -14.45
CA THR A 2 22.56 -6.16 -14.12
C THR A 2 22.74 -5.20 -12.94
N THR A 3 22.47 -3.91 -13.16
CA THR A 3 22.51 -2.90 -12.10
C THR A 3 21.56 -3.34 -10.97
N PRO A 4 22.01 -3.46 -9.70
CA PRO A 4 21.13 -3.87 -8.62
C PRO A 4 20.01 -2.83 -8.48
N ARG A 5 18.79 -3.21 -8.90
CA ARG A 5 17.61 -2.37 -8.75
C ARG A 5 17.31 -2.25 -7.27
N ILE A 6 17.37 -1.00 -6.80
CA ILE A 6 16.96 -0.60 -5.46
C ILE A 6 15.49 -0.97 -5.29
N LEU A 7 15.17 -1.74 -4.26
CA LEU A 7 13.78 -1.92 -3.81
C LEU A 7 13.27 -0.60 -3.23
N PRO A 8 12.13 -0.07 -3.71
CA PRO A 8 11.41 0.98 -3.02
C PRO A 8 10.93 0.46 -1.66
N LEU A 9 10.92 1.32 -0.64
CA LEU A 9 10.43 1.00 0.71
C LEU A 9 8.98 0.46 0.68
N ASP A 10 8.15 1.03 -0.19
CA ASP A 10 6.76 0.62 -0.38
C ASP A 10 6.62 -0.84 -0.81
N ALA A 11 7.47 -1.32 -1.73
CA ALA A 11 7.40 -2.70 -2.19
C ALA A 11 7.73 -3.72 -1.08
N LEU A 12 8.67 -3.36 -0.18
CA LEU A 12 8.98 -4.19 0.98
C LEU A 12 7.80 -4.20 1.96
N ARG A 13 7.21 -3.03 2.22
CA ARG A 13 6.04 -2.89 3.08
C ARG A 13 4.86 -3.73 2.58
N GLU A 14 4.56 -3.69 1.29
CA GLU A 14 3.44 -4.47 0.74
C GLU A 14 3.65 -5.98 0.83
N ALA A 15 4.87 -6.46 0.60
CA ALA A 15 5.18 -7.89 0.78
C ALA A 15 5.00 -8.34 2.24
N ILE A 16 5.40 -7.49 3.19
CA ILE A 16 5.26 -7.75 4.62
C ILE A 16 3.80 -7.82 5.04
N LEU A 17 2.96 -6.91 4.54
CA LEU A 17 1.52 -6.92 4.80
C LEU A 17 0.83 -8.12 4.16
N ALA A 18 1.24 -8.51 2.94
CA ALA A 18 0.63 -9.60 2.19
C ALA A 18 0.96 -10.99 2.77
N GLU A 19 2.21 -11.27 3.14
CA GLU A 19 2.57 -12.57 3.73
C GLU A 19 2.27 -12.64 5.24
N GLY A 20 2.32 -11.49 5.92
CA GLY A 20 2.25 -11.42 7.38
C GLY A 20 3.40 -12.16 8.08
N GLY A 21 3.23 -12.43 9.38
CA GLY A 21 4.13 -13.29 10.16
C GLY A 21 5.46 -12.66 10.57
N THR A 22 6.44 -13.51 10.86
CA THR A 22 7.77 -13.13 11.36
C THR A 22 8.75 -12.93 10.21
N TRP A 23 9.44 -11.81 10.23
CA TRP A 23 10.40 -11.37 9.23
C TRP A 23 11.82 -11.32 9.78
N THR A 24 12.79 -11.70 8.97
CA THR A 24 14.22 -11.49 9.25
C THR A 24 14.84 -10.75 8.08
N PRO A 25 15.96 -10.03 8.27
CA PRO A 25 16.67 -9.42 7.15
C PRO A 25 17.04 -10.44 6.06
N ARG A 26 17.31 -11.70 6.44
CA ARG A 26 17.58 -12.79 5.51
C ARG A 26 16.33 -13.24 4.76
N ARG A 27 15.22 -13.50 5.45
CA ARG A 27 13.94 -13.86 4.82
C ARG A 27 13.51 -12.79 3.81
N ALA A 28 13.61 -11.52 4.20
CA ALA A 28 13.32 -10.43 3.29
C ALA A 28 14.23 -10.45 2.06
N VAL A 29 15.55 -10.66 2.21
CA VAL A 29 16.44 -10.85 1.07
C VAL A 29 16.00 -12.03 0.18
N ASP A 30 15.65 -13.17 0.77
CA ASP A 30 15.27 -14.38 0.02
C ASP A 30 13.97 -14.17 -0.80
N VAL A 31 12.95 -13.55 -0.21
CA VAL A 31 11.70 -13.19 -0.91
C VAL A 31 11.96 -12.30 -2.13
N PHE A 32 12.95 -11.41 -2.07
CA PHE A 32 13.26 -10.53 -3.21
C PHE A 32 14.34 -11.06 -4.15
N ALA A 33 15.20 -11.97 -3.71
CA ALA A 33 16.15 -12.67 -4.57
C ALA A 33 15.42 -13.48 -5.65
N ASP A 34 14.23 -14.00 -5.34
CA ASP A 34 13.32 -14.67 -6.28
C ASP A 34 12.69 -13.70 -7.30
N THR A 35 12.84 -12.38 -7.12
CA THR A 35 12.29 -11.33 -8.01
C THR A 35 13.35 -10.60 -8.84
N ASP A 36 14.54 -11.19 -9.07
CA ASP A 36 15.69 -10.59 -9.79
C ASP A 36 16.21 -9.29 -9.14
N ARG A 37 15.94 -9.09 -7.85
CA ARG A 37 16.39 -7.94 -7.05
C ARG A 37 17.45 -8.44 -6.08
N VAL A 38 18.63 -7.82 -6.07
CA VAL A 38 19.73 -8.21 -5.16
C VAL A 38 19.88 -7.18 -4.03
N PRO A 39 19.10 -7.28 -2.95
CA PRO A 39 19.37 -6.53 -1.73
C PRO A 39 20.51 -7.19 -0.93
N ASN A 40 21.30 -6.40 -0.20
CA ASN A 40 22.20 -6.92 0.82
C ASN A 40 21.55 -6.82 2.21
N THR A 41 21.95 -7.70 3.13
CA THR A 41 21.31 -7.87 4.44
C THR A 41 21.29 -6.58 5.28
N GLN A 42 22.33 -5.75 5.19
CA GLN A 42 22.42 -4.50 5.96
C GLN A 42 21.42 -3.45 5.46
N ARG A 43 21.22 -3.37 4.15
CA ARG A 43 20.24 -2.46 3.55
C ARG A 43 18.82 -2.87 3.87
N THR A 44 18.49 -4.15 3.67
CA THR A 44 17.17 -4.70 4.00
C THR A 44 16.83 -4.45 5.46
N ARG A 45 17.82 -4.59 6.34
CA ARG A 45 17.67 -4.25 7.76
C ARG A 45 17.25 -2.79 7.97
N ARG A 46 17.92 -1.82 7.34
CA ARG A 46 17.53 -0.40 7.46
C ARG A 46 16.10 -0.15 6.98
N MET A 47 15.66 -0.86 5.94
CA MET A 47 14.29 -0.74 5.44
C MET A 47 13.29 -1.35 6.43
N LEU A 48 13.59 -2.52 7.01
CA LEU A 48 12.78 -3.12 8.07
C LEU A 48 12.72 -2.23 9.32
N ASP A 49 13.84 -1.61 9.72
CA ASP A 49 13.89 -0.66 10.84
C ASP A 49 13.02 0.58 10.55
N SER A 50 12.99 1.06 9.31
CA SER A 50 12.10 2.16 8.90
C SER A 50 10.63 1.78 9.01
N ILE A 51 10.27 0.57 8.58
CA ILE A 51 8.90 0.04 8.68
C ILE A 51 8.51 -0.20 10.15
N ALA A 52 9.45 -0.63 10.98
CA ALA A 52 9.24 -0.76 12.42
C ALA A 52 9.02 0.59 13.11
N ALA A 53 9.75 1.63 12.71
CA ALA A 53 9.54 2.99 13.21
C ALA A 53 8.16 3.57 12.85
N GLU A 54 7.55 3.11 11.75
CA GLU A 54 6.15 3.42 11.39
C GLU A 54 5.12 2.63 12.21
N GLY A 55 5.55 1.78 13.16
CA GLY A 55 4.67 0.98 13.99
C GLY A 55 4.05 -0.23 13.29
N ILE A 56 4.48 -0.56 12.06
CA ILE A 56 3.99 -1.73 11.30
C ILE A 56 4.64 -3.02 11.79
N LEU A 57 5.90 -2.94 12.23
CA LEU A 57 6.67 -4.05 12.76
C LEU A 57 7.17 -3.77 14.18
N ALA A 58 7.19 -4.79 15.02
CA ALA A 58 7.92 -4.81 16.29
C ALA A 58 9.27 -5.49 16.06
N ALA A 59 10.36 -4.76 16.29
CA ALA A 59 11.70 -5.34 16.26
C ALA A 59 11.97 -6.13 17.56
N GLN A 60 12.38 -7.38 17.41
CA GLN A 60 12.69 -8.28 18.52
C GLN A 60 14.20 -8.31 18.83
N PRO A 61 14.59 -8.70 20.06
CA PRO A 61 16.00 -8.73 20.47
C PRO A 61 16.90 -9.65 19.62
N ASP A 62 16.32 -10.71 19.06
CA ASP A 62 17.00 -11.68 18.20
C ASP A 62 17.13 -11.22 16.73
N ARG A 63 16.79 -9.96 16.45
CA ARG A 63 16.79 -9.35 15.11
C ARG A 63 15.74 -9.94 14.16
N THR A 64 14.68 -10.51 14.73
CA THR A 64 13.44 -10.76 14.01
C THR A 64 12.53 -9.53 14.09
N TYR A 65 11.55 -9.46 13.20
CA TYR A 65 10.54 -8.41 13.13
C TYR A 65 9.19 -9.08 13.04
N GLU A 66 8.23 -8.66 13.84
CA GLU A 66 6.87 -9.22 13.83
C GLU A 66 5.86 -8.16 13.46
N LEU A 67 4.84 -8.53 12.70
CA LEU A 67 3.76 -7.62 12.38
C LEU A 67 3.03 -7.21 13.67
N THR A 68 2.90 -5.92 13.91
CA THR A 68 2.24 -5.40 15.12
C THR A 68 0.73 -5.57 15.03
N ASP A 69 0.08 -5.54 16.19
CA ASP A 69 -1.38 -5.38 16.26
C ASP A 69 -1.84 -4.05 15.64
N GLN A 70 -0.97 -3.04 15.60
CA GLN A 70 -1.25 -1.75 14.96
C GLN A 70 -1.43 -1.90 13.44
N ALA A 71 -0.72 -2.84 12.79
CA ALA A 71 -1.00 -3.23 11.41
C ALA A 71 -2.27 -4.11 11.27
N ALA A 72 -2.70 -4.73 12.36
CA ALA A 72 -3.97 -5.47 12.44
C ALA A 72 -5.18 -4.57 12.76
N LEU A 73 -4.97 -3.29 13.08
CA LEU A 73 -6.07 -2.34 13.24
C LEU A 73 -6.58 -1.90 11.87
N ALA A 74 -7.91 -1.83 11.75
CA ALA A 74 -8.54 -1.25 10.59
C ALA A 74 -8.15 0.24 10.50
N CYS A 75 -7.57 0.64 9.37
CA CYS A 75 -7.22 2.03 9.10
C CYS A 75 -8.34 2.65 8.28
N GLU A 76 -8.90 3.75 8.77
CA GLU A 76 -9.83 4.55 7.98
C GLU A 76 -9.04 5.47 7.05
N TYR A 77 -9.52 5.67 5.83
CA TYR A 77 -8.94 6.56 4.84
C TYR A 77 -9.98 7.60 4.42
N HIS A 78 -9.58 8.86 4.38
CA HIS A 78 -10.30 9.87 3.61
C HIS A 78 -9.81 9.85 2.17
N TRP A 79 -10.73 9.98 1.23
CA TRP A 79 -10.39 9.96 -0.18
C TRP A 79 -11.18 11.00 -0.96
N LEU A 80 -10.57 11.46 -2.06
CA LEU A 80 -11.16 12.33 -3.05
C LEU A 80 -10.66 11.90 -4.44
N VAL A 81 -11.58 11.67 -5.37
CA VAL A 81 -11.28 11.20 -6.72
C VAL A 81 -12.01 12.06 -7.74
N THR A 82 -11.29 12.51 -8.77
CA THR A 82 -11.87 13.14 -9.95
C THR A 82 -11.82 12.19 -11.12
N LEU A 83 -12.99 11.86 -11.66
CA LEU A 83 -13.18 10.95 -12.79
C LEU A 83 -13.62 11.74 -14.04
N GLN A 84 -13.19 11.27 -15.20
CA GLN A 84 -13.61 11.77 -16.50
C GLN A 84 -14.01 10.62 -17.42
N TRP A 85 -15.16 10.73 -18.08
CA TRP A 85 -15.61 9.77 -19.09
C TRP A 85 -16.45 10.43 -20.17
N THR A 86 -16.60 9.73 -21.29
CA THR A 86 -17.52 10.15 -22.35
C THR A 86 -18.92 9.62 -22.08
N SER A 87 -19.91 10.49 -22.17
CA SER A 87 -21.34 10.18 -22.06
C SER A 87 -22.06 10.57 -23.35
N ALA A 88 -23.33 10.20 -23.49
CA ALA A 88 -24.16 10.61 -24.63
C ALA A 88 -24.26 12.14 -24.78
N SER A 89 -24.15 12.88 -23.69
CA SER A 89 -24.16 14.36 -23.66
C SER A 89 -22.77 15.00 -23.81
N GLY A 90 -21.72 14.20 -24.05
CA GLY A 90 -20.33 14.67 -24.16
C GLY A 90 -19.46 14.25 -22.98
N THR A 91 -18.32 14.92 -22.82
CA THR A 91 -17.38 14.64 -21.72
C THR A 91 -17.97 15.03 -20.39
N ARG A 92 -18.01 14.08 -19.46
CA ARG A 92 -18.41 14.28 -18.07
C ARG A 92 -17.18 14.25 -17.18
N VAL A 93 -17.12 15.18 -16.23
CA VAL A 93 -16.10 15.24 -15.18
C VAL A 93 -16.83 15.37 -13.86
N THR A 94 -16.49 14.52 -12.91
CA THR A 94 -17.10 14.51 -11.58
C THR A 94 -16.03 14.25 -10.53
N THR A 95 -16.12 14.99 -9.43
CA THR A 95 -15.33 14.74 -8.22
C THR A 95 -16.26 14.15 -7.16
N VAL A 96 -15.79 13.06 -6.55
CA VAL A 96 -16.46 12.38 -5.43
C VAL A 96 -15.46 12.18 -4.31
N ASP A 97 -15.96 12.16 -3.08
CA ASP A 97 -15.18 11.98 -1.86
C ASP A 97 -15.90 11.06 -0.89
N GLY A 98 -15.17 10.60 0.13
CA GLY A 98 -15.73 9.83 1.21
C GLY A 98 -14.70 9.26 2.17
N THR A 99 -15.15 8.29 2.96
CA THR A 99 -14.31 7.48 3.84
C THR A 99 -14.28 6.03 3.37
N TYR A 100 -13.19 5.34 3.68
CA TYR A 100 -13.05 3.89 3.49
C TYR A 100 -12.32 3.28 4.67
N VAL A 101 -12.97 2.35 5.37
CA VAL A 101 -12.33 1.57 6.44
C VAL A 101 -11.68 0.36 5.81
N ALA A 102 -10.35 0.35 5.77
CA ALA A 102 -9.59 -0.75 5.22
C ALA A 102 -9.61 -1.94 6.16
N ALA A 103 -9.64 -3.14 5.58
CA ALA A 103 -9.44 -4.36 6.34
C ALA A 103 -8.06 -4.31 7.04
N PRO A 104 -7.92 -4.98 8.20
CA PRO A 104 -6.62 -5.22 8.81
C PRO A 104 -5.60 -5.68 7.78
N ARG A 105 -4.41 -5.09 7.80
CA ARG A 105 -3.29 -5.42 6.90
C ARG A 105 -3.55 -5.18 5.40
N ALA A 106 -4.57 -4.39 5.05
CA ALA A 106 -4.78 -4.03 3.66
C ALA A 106 -3.56 -3.26 3.10
N THR A 107 -3.15 -3.67 1.91
CA THR A 107 -2.11 -3.01 1.12
C THR A 107 -2.60 -1.66 0.60
N ARG A 108 -1.69 -0.71 0.32
CA ARG A 108 -2.09 0.56 -0.30
C ARG A 108 -2.76 0.33 -1.65
N ALA A 109 -2.31 -0.68 -2.41
CA ALA A 109 -2.92 -1.07 -3.66
C ALA A 109 -4.38 -1.53 -3.49
N GLN A 110 -4.65 -2.39 -2.50
CA GLN A 110 -6.02 -2.83 -2.19
C GLN A 110 -6.91 -1.66 -1.77
N VAL A 111 -6.39 -0.73 -0.95
CA VAL A 111 -7.14 0.48 -0.55
C VAL A 111 -7.46 1.34 -1.76
N VAL A 112 -6.47 1.62 -2.63
CA VAL A 112 -6.66 2.41 -3.84
C VAL A 112 -7.67 1.76 -4.77
N THR A 113 -7.58 0.45 -5.01
CA THR A 113 -8.55 -0.28 -5.83
C THR A 113 -9.96 -0.15 -5.26
N ALA A 114 -10.14 -0.37 -3.95
CA ALA A 114 -11.44 -0.24 -3.30
C ALA A 114 -12.01 1.18 -3.39
N VAL A 115 -11.17 2.20 -3.20
CA VAL A 115 -11.55 3.61 -3.34
C VAL A 115 -11.97 3.93 -4.78
N LEU A 116 -11.23 3.47 -5.79
CA LEU A 116 -11.57 3.72 -7.19
C LEU A 116 -12.87 3.04 -7.60
N THR A 117 -13.11 1.80 -7.17
CA THR A 117 -14.40 1.13 -7.37
C THR A 117 -15.53 1.93 -6.73
N ARG A 118 -15.38 2.34 -5.47
CA ARG A 118 -16.41 3.11 -4.76
C ARG A 118 -16.65 4.48 -5.39
N ALA A 119 -15.61 5.15 -5.87
CA ALA A 119 -15.72 6.42 -6.58
C ALA A 119 -16.48 6.26 -7.90
N ALA A 120 -16.19 5.20 -8.67
CA ALA A 120 -16.91 4.90 -9.91
C ALA A 120 -18.39 4.62 -9.64
N ASP A 121 -18.71 3.78 -8.65
CA ASP A 121 -20.08 3.47 -8.24
C ASP A 121 -20.84 4.72 -7.79
N THR A 122 -20.20 5.59 -6.99
CA THR A 122 -20.80 6.82 -6.48
C THR A 122 -21.07 7.83 -7.60
N ALA A 123 -20.18 7.90 -8.59
CA ALA A 123 -20.29 8.79 -9.73
C ALA A 123 -21.20 8.26 -10.85
N ASP A 124 -21.69 7.02 -10.74
CA ASP A 124 -22.33 6.26 -11.82
C ASP A 124 -21.46 6.29 -13.10
N ALA A 125 -20.15 6.13 -12.90
CA ALA A 125 -19.17 6.16 -13.98
C ALA A 125 -19.04 4.77 -14.61
N PRO A 126 -18.95 4.69 -15.95
CA PRO A 126 -18.78 3.42 -16.64
C PRO A 126 -17.37 2.86 -16.44
N ASP A 127 -17.24 1.56 -16.70
CA ASP A 127 -15.94 0.91 -16.83
C ASP A 127 -15.08 1.65 -17.86
N GLY A 128 -13.84 1.98 -17.47
CA GLY A 128 -12.90 2.73 -18.31
C GLY A 128 -12.93 4.25 -18.13
N ALA A 129 -13.68 4.79 -17.17
CA ALA A 129 -13.52 6.18 -16.75
C ALA A 129 -12.06 6.49 -16.36
N ALA A 130 -11.53 7.61 -16.86
CA ALA A 130 -10.18 8.06 -16.56
C ALA A 130 -10.13 8.73 -15.19
N VAL A 131 -9.13 8.36 -14.38
CA VAL A 131 -8.83 9.04 -13.12
C VAL A 131 -7.94 10.24 -13.42
N LEU A 132 -8.46 11.45 -13.22
CA LEU A 132 -7.71 12.69 -13.39
C LEU A 132 -6.97 13.09 -12.12
N PHE A 133 -7.55 12.77 -10.96
CA PHE A 133 -6.99 13.07 -9.65
C PHE A 133 -7.40 11.97 -8.65
N LEU A 134 -6.47 11.61 -7.77
CA LEU A 134 -6.67 10.66 -6.68
C LEU A 134 -5.90 11.15 -5.45
N SER A 135 -6.62 11.40 -4.36
CA SER A 135 -6.06 11.54 -3.03
C SER A 135 -6.64 10.46 -2.12
N VAL A 136 -5.77 9.76 -1.40
CA VAL A 136 -6.12 8.75 -0.40
C VAL A 136 -5.17 8.92 0.77
N GLU A 137 -5.72 9.47 1.85
CA GLU A 137 -4.98 9.85 3.05
C GLU A 137 -5.48 8.99 4.21
N PRO A 138 -4.60 8.28 4.94
CA PRO A 138 -5.01 7.58 6.14
C PRO A 138 -5.49 8.61 7.18
N ASN A 139 -6.67 8.38 7.74
CA ASN A 139 -7.01 8.97 9.01
C ASN A 139 -6.08 8.36 10.03
N THR A 140 -5.17 9.17 10.59
CA THR A 140 -4.42 8.76 11.77
C THR A 140 -5.44 8.49 12.87
N ALA A 141 -5.78 7.21 13.08
CA ALA A 141 -6.22 6.76 14.38
C ALA A 141 -5.04 7.03 15.32
N GLY A 142 -5.19 8.04 16.17
CA GLY A 142 -4.21 8.39 17.19
C GLY A 142 -3.97 7.26 18.17
#